data_AF-A0A0C3MDZ6-F1
#
_entry.id   AF-A0A0C3MDZ6-F1
#
_cell.length_a   1.000
_cell.length_b   1.000
_cell.length_c   1.000
_cell.angle_alpha   90.00
_cell.angle_beta   90.00
_cell.angle_gamma   90.00
#
_symmetry.space_group_name_H-M   'P 1'
#
loop_
_entity.id
_entity.type
_entity.pdbx_description
1 polymer ?
#
loop_
_entity_poly.entity_id
_entity_poly.type
_entity_poly.pdbx_seq_one_letter_code
_entity_poly.pdbx_strand_id
1 'polypeptide(L)'
;MPGDEAKVKVWVEVIDLNGKPKHNGGRNLATVIVRDTKGTEVYRFGRYDLGFEKEGGLARKLEENTLDTPEWWDDAKFGIFIHWGLYSIPAYAPKGWYAAWYWWWMHKWTNADNGFWRHHRDHYGTKFEYDDFIDMFNPTKFNASEWIDIFAESGAKYFVLVTKHHDGWALFDTKNTTHRSTYHFGPKRDYIRELFDASKNERPELKRGTYITMPEWYNPDAGAGGYGFGDWPGQLAHNAYDNSKLEPYRGRLPGKDYLRDNQLEHMRMLARDYESEIMWCDIGGPNLTKEFAAEWYPFAESQGRQVVMNNRCGDLPQFDTPEYTRFSSIQSTKWETSEGIDPYCYAFNRDTKPEEYKSAQTVLHSLIDIVSKNGNYLIGLGPTGDGDIFQPVVDRMLDVGKWLKHSGECVYGTVRRSLTSPLIVPRKYFFPGAEHGQLRFTQTETTFCMISLIRPKDGKLVVGRDIPILKGDKISLLGGGKAGEDLSWRIEDGEKLVVDVPEKALDKVDLAWAFKVEYAL
;
A
#
# COMPACT_ATOMS: atom_id res chain seq x y z
N MET A 1 22.69 -0.89 -34.99
CA MET A 1 21.33 -1.44 -35.14
C MET A 1 20.83 -1.74 -33.74
N PRO A 2 19.59 -1.35 -33.41
CA PRO A 2 19.01 -1.57 -32.10
C PRO A 2 18.78 -3.07 -31.90
N GLY A 3 19.08 -3.54 -30.69
CA GLY A 3 18.70 -4.89 -30.28
C GLY A 3 17.24 -4.84 -29.84
N ASP A 4 16.36 -5.36 -30.70
CA ASP A 4 14.99 -5.70 -30.30
C ASP A 4 15.05 -6.62 -29.07
N GLU A 5 14.48 -6.19 -27.95
CA GLU A 5 14.31 -7.02 -26.76
C GLU A 5 12.90 -7.63 -26.81
N ALA A 6 12.83 -8.96 -26.97
CA ALA A 6 11.59 -9.71 -26.87
C ALA A 6 11.54 -10.39 -25.49
N LYS A 7 10.60 -9.96 -24.64
CA LYS A 7 10.26 -10.71 -23.43
C LYS A 7 9.26 -11.81 -23.77
N VAL A 8 9.68 -13.05 -23.57
CA VAL A 8 8.83 -14.22 -23.72
C VAL A 8 8.63 -14.84 -22.34
N LYS A 9 7.40 -14.79 -21.80
CA LYS A 9 7.02 -15.55 -20.60
C LYS A 9 6.85 -17.01 -21.03
N VAL A 10 7.83 -17.86 -20.71
CA VAL A 10 7.78 -19.30 -20.98
C VAL A 10 7.36 -20.01 -19.70
N TRP A 11 6.15 -20.54 -19.68
CA TRP A 11 5.71 -21.45 -18.63
C TRP A 11 6.28 -22.84 -18.94
N VAL A 12 7.07 -23.40 -18.03
CA VAL A 12 7.64 -24.74 -18.17
C VAL A 12 7.13 -25.59 -17.03
N GLU A 13 6.29 -26.57 -17.37
CA GLU A 13 5.85 -27.61 -16.45
C GLU A 13 6.69 -28.87 -16.70
N VAL A 14 7.33 -29.40 -15.67
CA VAL A 14 8.06 -30.67 -15.78
C VAL A 14 7.10 -31.79 -15.44
N ILE A 15 6.79 -32.64 -16.41
CA ILE A 15 5.90 -33.81 -16.26
C ILE A 15 6.68 -35.12 -16.43
N ASP A 16 6.22 -36.18 -15.76
CA ASP A 16 6.67 -37.56 -15.97
C ASP A 16 6.12 -38.10 -17.30
N LEU A 17 6.55 -39.32 -17.65
CA LEU A 17 6.12 -40.00 -18.87
C LEU A 17 4.61 -40.33 -18.89
N ASN A 18 3.90 -40.14 -17.78
CA ASN A 18 2.46 -40.34 -17.66
C ASN A 18 1.70 -39.00 -17.61
N GLY A 19 2.36 -37.86 -17.84
CA GLY A 19 1.74 -36.54 -17.82
C GLY A 19 1.46 -35.98 -16.43
N LYS A 20 2.05 -36.54 -15.36
CA LYS A 20 1.96 -36.01 -14.00
C LYS A 20 3.16 -35.12 -13.67
N PRO A 21 3.02 -34.04 -12.91
CA PRO A 21 4.16 -33.22 -12.50
C PRO A 21 5.29 -34.06 -11.89
N LYS A 22 6.53 -33.88 -12.37
CA LYS A 22 7.72 -34.61 -11.93
C LYS A 22 8.87 -33.65 -11.64
N HIS A 23 9.41 -33.73 -10.44
CA HIS A 23 10.60 -32.97 -10.05
C HIS A 23 11.86 -33.80 -10.32
N ASN A 24 12.68 -33.40 -11.29
CA ASN A 24 14.01 -34.00 -11.52
C ASN A 24 15.08 -33.02 -11.02
N GLY A 25 15.89 -33.44 -10.04
CA GLY A 25 16.88 -32.63 -9.33
C GLY A 25 18.17 -32.29 -10.09
N GLY A 26 18.08 -31.94 -11.37
CA GLY A 26 19.20 -31.44 -12.17
C GLY A 26 19.06 -29.95 -12.51
N ARG A 27 20.17 -29.27 -12.83
CA ARG A 27 20.12 -27.92 -13.43
C ARG A 27 19.31 -27.99 -14.71
N ASN A 28 18.22 -27.23 -14.76
CA ASN A 28 17.32 -27.24 -15.91
C ASN A 28 17.77 -26.16 -16.87
N LEU A 29 18.61 -26.57 -17.80
CA LEU A 29 19.25 -25.66 -18.74
C LEU A 29 18.36 -25.45 -19.96
N ALA A 30 17.84 -24.25 -20.15
CA ALA A 30 17.24 -23.84 -21.41
C ALA A 30 18.30 -23.33 -22.37
N THR A 31 18.03 -23.56 -23.65
CA THR A 31 18.72 -22.88 -24.75
C THR A 31 17.69 -22.07 -25.50
N VAL A 32 17.89 -20.76 -25.59
CA VAL A 32 17.04 -19.88 -26.38
C VAL A 32 17.64 -19.82 -27.78
N ILE A 33 16.84 -20.22 -28.78
CA ILE A 33 17.21 -20.18 -30.19
C ILE A 33 16.33 -19.14 -30.88
N VAL A 34 16.95 -18.09 -31.41
CA VAL A 34 16.26 -17.07 -32.21
C VAL A 34 16.40 -17.47 -33.68
N ARG A 35 15.27 -17.51 -34.40
CA ARG A 35 15.24 -17.78 -35.85
C ARG A 35 14.64 -16.58 -36.59
N ASP A 36 15.13 -16.31 -37.79
CA ASP A 36 14.52 -15.32 -38.68
C ASP A 36 13.19 -15.82 -39.26
N THR A 37 12.51 -14.96 -40.03
CA THR A 37 11.22 -15.27 -40.66
C THR A 37 11.28 -16.39 -41.71
N LYS A 38 12.48 -16.82 -42.11
CA LYS A 38 12.71 -17.95 -43.02
C LYS A 38 13.07 -19.23 -42.27
N GLY A 39 13.06 -19.21 -40.94
CA GLY A 39 13.38 -20.34 -40.07
C GLY A 39 14.89 -20.56 -39.87
N THR A 40 15.73 -19.62 -40.30
CA THR A 40 17.19 -19.72 -40.13
C THR A 40 17.58 -19.29 -38.73
N GLU A 41 18.35 -20.10 -38.01
CA GLU A 41 18.89 -19.73 -36.69
C GLU A 41 19.84 -18.55 -36.81
N VAL A 42 19.49 -17.42 -36.19
CA VAL A 42 20.27 -16.18 -36.20
C VAL A 42 21.01 -15.94 -34.88
N TYR A 43 20.54 -16.52 -33.78
CA TYR A 43 21.23 -16.46 -32.50
C TYR A 43 20.92 -17.66 -31.62
N ARG A 44 21.90 -18.08 -30.83
CA ARG A 44 21.77 -19.11 -29.80
C ARG A 44 22.35 -18.61 -28.51
N PHE A 45 21.50 -18.49 -27.51
CA PHE A 45 21.95 -18.21 -26.16
C PHE A 45 22.06 -19.52 -25.38
N GLY A 46 23.26 -19.83 -24.89
CA GLY A 46 23.57 -21.11 -24.28
C GLY A 46 23.18 -21.21 -22.79
N ARG A 47 22.64 -22.37 -22.40
CA ARG A 47 22.50 -22.89 -21.02
C ARG A 47 22.10 -21.83 -19.99
N TYR A 48 20.92 -21.22 -20.16
CA TYR A 48 20.28 -20.55 -19.03
C TYR A 48 19.84 -21.61 -18.06
N ASP A 49 20.36 -21.56 -16.84
CA ASP A 49 19.67 -22.23 -15.76
C ASP A 49 18.32 -21.53 -15.61
N LEU A 50 17.23 -22.26 -15.91
CA LEU A 50 15.87 -21.76 -15.73
C LEU A 50 15.55 -21.55 -14.24
N GLY A 51 16.48 -21.84 -13.33
CA GLY A 51 16.31 -21.58 -11.92
C GLY A 51 15.31 -22.53 -11.27
N PHE A 52 15.00 -23.66 -11.91
CA PHE A 52 14.41 -24.80 -11.23
C PHE A 52 15.49 -25.45 -10.36
N GLU A 53 16.00 -24.69 -9.39
CA GLU A 53 16.89 -25.24 -8.38
C GLU A 53 16.15 -26.31 -7.60
N LYS A 54 16.93 -27.29 -7.16
CA LYS A 54 16.54 -28.32 -6.21
C LYS A 54 15.73 -27.70 -5.07
N GLU A 55 14.64 -28.37 -4.71
CA GLU A 55 13.93 -28.29 -3.44
C GLU A 55 13.66 -26.87 -2.93
N GLY A 56 12.45 -26.41 -3.23
CA GLY A 56 11.58 -25.92 -2.18
C GLY A 56 10.59 -24.84 -2.59
N GLY A 57 10.70 -24.25 -3.78
CA GLY A 57 9.69 -23.28 -4.26
C GLY A 57 9.34 -22.25 -3.18
N LEU A 58 8.04 -22.04 -2.96
CA LEU A 58 7.55 -21.26 -1.84
C LEU A 58 8.04 -21.76 -0.46
N ALA A 59 8.09 -23.08 -0.22
CA ALA A 59 8.58 -23.66 1.04
C ALA A 59 10.04 -23.29 1.35
N ARG A 60 10.96 -23.31 0.37
CA ARG A 60 12.35 -22.86 0.58
C ARG A 60 12.44 -21.35 0.77
N LYS A 61 11.65 -20.56 0.04
CA LYS A 61 11.59 -19.10 0.29
C LYS A 61 11.10 -18.77 1.70
N LEU A 62 10.18 -19.57 2.24
CA LEU A 62 9.72 -19.46 3.62
C LEU A 62 10.81 -19.89 4.62
N GLU A 63 11.54 -20.97 4.34
CA GLU A 63 12.66 -21.41 5.19
C GLU A 63 13.83 -20.41 5.21
N GLU A 64 14.17 -19.84 4.05
CA GLU A 64 15.29 -18.92 3.87
C GLU A 64 14.92 -17.45 4.16
N ASN A 65 13.62 -17.15 4.35
CA ASN A 65 13.10 -15.79 4.49
C ASN A 65 13.47 -14.87 3.30
N THR A 66 13.20 -15.35 2.08
CA THR A 66 13.58 -14.70 0.81
C THR A 66 12.37 -14.43 -0.10
N LEU A 67 11.21 -14.14 0.50
CA LEU A 67 10.00 -13.83 -0.27
C LEU A 67 10.10 -12.46 -0.94
N ASP A 68 9.89 -12.43 -2.25
CA ASP A 68 9.81 -11.20 -3.04
C ASP A 68 8.38 -10.63 -3.03
N THR A 69 8.24 -9.33 -3.28
CA THR A 69 6.93 -8.72 -3.52
C THR A 69 6.31 -9.23 -4.85
N PRO A 70 4.97 -9.36 -4.92
CA PRO A 70 4.29 -9.64 -6.19
C PRO A 70 4.47 -8.56 -7.24
N GLU A 71 4.54 -8.95 -8.53
CA GLU A 71 4.64 -8.03 -9.67
C GLU A 71 3.48 -7.00 -9.66
N TRP A 72 2.25 -7.45 -9.39
CA TRP A 72 1.11 -6.54 -9.33
C TRP A 72 1.24 -5.46 -8.24
N TRP A 73 1.82 -5.82 -7.09
CA TRP A 73 1.96 -4.89 -5.96
C TRP A 73 3.09 -3.90 -6.25
N ASP A 74 4.18 -4.40 -6.83
CA ASP A 74 5.26 -3.58 -7.33
C ASP A 74 4.78 -2.57 -8.38
N ASP A 75 3.88 -2.96 -9.27
CA ASP A 75 3.36 -2.09 -10.34
C ASP A 75 2.27 -1.12 -9.85
N ALA A 76 1.62 -1.43 -8.73
CA ALA A 76 0.46 -0.72 -8.21
C ALA A 76 0.76 0.71 -7.76
N LYS A 77 1.90 0.93 -7.08
CA LYS A 77 2.43 2.22 -6.57
C LYS A 77 1.59 3.00 -5.57
N PHE A 78 0.27 2.99 -5.69
CA PHE A 78 -0.63 3.87 -4.97
C PHE A 78 -1.82 3.10 -4.42
N GLY A 79 -2.05 3.22 -3.12
CA GLY A 79 -3.16 2.61 -2.42
C GLY A 79 -3.84 3.52 -1.41
N ILE A 80 -5.03 3.11 -0.99
CA ILE A 80 -5.84 3.81 0.02
C ILE A 80 -5.83 3.04 1.33
N PHE A 81 -5.44 3.69 2.43
CA PHE A 81 -5.56 3.15 3.79
C PHE A 81 -6.86 3.67 4.41
N ILE A 82 -7.57 2.86 5.18
CA ILE A 82 -8.85 3.27 5.77
C ILE A 82 -8.84 2.95 7.26
N HIS A 83 -8.75 3.99 8.09
CA HIS A 83 -8.85 3.87 9.54
C HIS A 83 -10.25 4.28 10.01
N TRP A 84 -11.07 3.27 10.27
CA TRP A 84 -12.46 3.44 10.64
C TRP A 84 -12.85 2.42 11.73
N GLY A 85 -13.56 2.87 12.76
CA GLY A 85 -13.95 2.02 13.89
C GLY A 85 -14.62 2.83 14.99
N LEU A 86 -14.69 2.29 16.22
CA LEU A 86 -15.32 2.97 17.35
C LEU A 86 -14.71 4.35 17.62
N TYR A 87 -13.39 4.47 17.47
CA TYR A 87 -12.65 5.73 17.63
C TYR A 87 -13.09 6.84 16.64
N SER A 88 -13.78 6.50 15.55
CA SER A 88 -14.39 7.47 14.62
C SER A 88 -15.66 8.12 15.18
N ILE A 89 -16.22 7.63 16.29
CA ILE A 89 -17.35 8.26 16.99
C ILE A 89 -16.89 9.49 17.79
N PRO A 90 -15.94 9.37 18.74
CA PRO A 90 -15.39 10.55 19.39
C PRO A 90 -14.62 11.42 18.39
N ALA A 91 -13.97 10.83 17.38
CA ALA A 91 -13.31 11.52 16.28
C ALA A 91 -12.47 12.71 16.78
N TYR A 92 -11.65 12.50 17.80
CA TYR A 92 -10.93 13.57 18.48
C TYR A 92 -9.51 13.15 18.81
N ALA A 93 -8.58 14.03 18.50
CA ALA A 93 -7.25 14.04 19.09
C ALA A 93 -6.71 15.46 19.14
N PRO A 94 -5.97 15.83 20.21
CA PRO A 94 -5.11 17.00 20.17
C PRO A 94 -4.15 16.93 18.97
N LYS A 95 -3.82 18.07 18.37
CA LYS A 95 -2.93 18.11 17.19
C LYS A 95 -1.59 17.42 17.48
N GLY A 96 -1.14 16.58 16.54
CA GLY A 96 0.05 15.75 16.68
C GLY A 96 -0.18 14.40 17.35
N TRP A 97 -1.43 14.05 17.70
CA TRP A 97 -1.80 12.76 18.26
C TRP A 97 -2.84 12.05 17.37
N TYR A 98 -2.95 10.73 17.52
CA TYR A 98 -3.86 9.93 16.70
C TYR A 98 -5.23 9.73 17.37
N ALA A 99 -6.30 10.11 16.69
CA ALA A 99 -7.68 9.85 17.07
C ALA A 99 -7.98 8.34 17.15
N ALA A 100 -7.35 7.51 16.30
CA ALA A 100 -7.44 6.06 16.39
C ALA A 100 -6.91 5.49 17.73
N TRP A 101 -6.18 6.32 18.50
CA TRP A 101 -5.65 6.00 19.82
C TRP A 101 -6.43 6.61 20.99
N TYR A 102 -7.64 7.08 20.72
CA TYR A 102 -8.49 7.72 21.72
C TYR A 102 -8.59 6.91 23.03
N TRP A 103 -8.87 5.59 22.94
CA TRP A 103 -9.01 4.75 24.13
C TRP A 103 -7.73 4.67 24.96
N TRP A 104 -6.57 4.51 24.30
CA TRP A 104 -5.28 4.46 24.98
C TRP A 104 -4.96 5.78 25.66
N TRP A 105 -5.03 6.88 24.90
CA TRP A 105 -4.56 8.17 25.39
C TRP A 105 -5.44 8.75 26.48
N MET A 106 -6.74 8.45 26.51
CA MET A 106 -7.57 8.88 27.65
C MET A 106 -7.21 8.18 28.96
N HIS A 107 -6.62 6.98 28.88
CA HIS A 107 -6.24 6.17 30.05
C HIS A 107 -4.77 6.30 30.45
N LYS A 108 -3.87 6.69 29.54
CA LYS A 108 -2.43 6.77 29.85
C LYS A 108 -2.13 7.82 30.92
N TRP A 109 -2.83 8.96 30.89
CA TRP A 109 -2.69 10.02 31.89
C TRP A 109 -4.07 10.54 32.33
N THR A 110 -4.57 10.03 33.46
CA THR A 110 -5.91 10.30 33.97
C THR A 110 -5.97 11.61 34.77
N ASN A 111 -5.77 12.75 34.10
CA ASN A 111 -5.80 14.06 34.75
C ASN A 111 -6.31 15.16 33.80
N ALA A 112 -6.57 16.34 34.40
CA ALA A 112 -7.11 17.47 33.68
C ALA A 112 -6.14 18.13 32.70
N ASP A 113 -4.86 17.74 32.62
CA ASP A 113 -3.91 18.25 31.62
C ASP A 113 -3.93 17.43 30.32
N ASN A 114 -4.45 16.19 30.38
CA ASN A 114 -4.64 15.35 29.21
C ASN A 114 -5.85 15.79 28.36
N GLY A 115 -5.59 16.18 27.12
CA GLY A 115 -6.62 16.65 26.19
C GLY A 115 -7.68 15.59 25.84
N PHE A 116 -7.31 14.31 25.79
CA PHE A 116 -8.26 13.21 25.53
C PHE A 116 -9.20 13.02 26.73
N TRP A 117 -8.62 12.96 27.92
CA TRP A 117 -9.36 12.84 29.18
C TRP A 117 -10.33 14.01 29.38
N ARG A 118 -9.88 15.25 29.20
CA ARG A 118 -10.76 16.44 29.30
C ARG A 118 -11.90 16.39 28.30
N HIS A 119 -11.59 16.12 27.03
CA HIS A 119 -12.61 16.02 25.98
C HIS A 119 -13.64 14.95 26.34
N HIS A 120 -13.19 13.78 26.78
CA HIS A 120 -14.10 12.71 27.15
C HIS A 120 -15.05 13.11 28.29
N ARG A 121 -14.51 13.70 29.36
CA ARG A 121 -15.29 14.21 30.49
C ARG A 121 -16.33 15.25 30.05
N ASP A 122 -15.91 16.20 29.23
CA ASP A 122 -16.73 17.36 28.88
C ASP A 122 -17.85 17.00 27.89
N HIS A 123 -17.66 15.99 27.05
CA HIS A 123 -18.64 15.55 26.05
C HIS A 123 -19.51 14.35 26.48
N TYR A 124 -18.95 13.41 27.25
CA TYR A 124 -19.62 12.15 27.60
C TYR A 124 -19.82 11.96 29.11
N GLY A 125 -19.06 12.69 29.94
CA GLY A 125 -19.09 12.58 31.40
C GLY A 125 -18.12 11.54 31.94
N THR A 126 -18.08 11.40 33.27
CA THR A 126 -17.12 10.53 33.97
C THR A 126 -17.56 9.08 34.14
N LYS A 127 -18.82 8.78 33.77
CA LYS A 127 -19.42 7.43 33.88
C LYS A 127 -19.52 6.73 32.52
N PHE A 128 -19.22 7.45 31.44
CA PHE A 128 -19.19 6.89 30.10
C PHE A 128 -17.84 6.20 29.91
N GLU A 129 -17.86 4.94 29.53
CA GLU A 129 -16.67 4.12 29.27
C GLU A 129 -16.47 3.99 27.76
N TYR A 130 -15.27 3.63 27.30
CA TYR A 130 -15.02 3.54 25.85
C TYR A 130 -16.00 2.61 25.13
N ASP A 131 -16.33 1.50 25.79
CA ASP A 131 -17.21 0.47 25.25
C ASP A 131 -18.68 0.91 25.16
N ASP A 132 -19.07 2.05 25.74
CA ASP A 132 -20.38 2.65 25.50
C ASP A 132 -20.51 3.19 24.06
N PHE A 133 -19.38 3.48 23.38
CA PHE A 133 -19.40 3.82 21.95
C PHE A 133 -19.88 2.67 21.06
N ILE A 134 -19.86 1.42 21.52
CA ILE A 134 -20.38 0.26 20.77
C ILE A 134 -21.85 0.47 20.41
N ASP A 135 -22.65 0.95 21.37
CA ASP A 135 -24.09 1.15 21.16
C ASP A 135 -24.37 2.40 20.30
N MET A 136 -23.39 3.28 20.13
CA MET A 136 -23.45 4.45 19.25
C MET A 136 -22.97 4.17 17.82
N PHE A 137 -22.28 3.05 17.57
CA PHE A 137 -21.73 2.73 16.26
C PHE A 137 -22.82 2.26 15.29
N ASN A 138 -23.40 3.22 14.57
CA ASN A 138 -24.44 2.98 13.58
C ASN A 138 -24.19 3.80 12.29
N PRO A 139 -23.35 3.29 11.37
CA PRO A 139 -22.92 4.04 10.21
C PRO A 139 -23.93 4.03 9.07
N THR A 140 -24.96 4.86 9.24
CA THR A 140 -26.10 4.96 8.30
C THR A 140 -25.74 5.55 6.93
N LYS A 141 -24.58 6.22 6.79
CA LYS A 141 -24.08 6.76 5.52
C LYS A 141 -23.04 5.88 4.84
N PHE A 142 -22.62 4.78 5.46
CA PHE A 142 -21.69 3.85 4.81
C PHE A 142 -22.32 3.26 3.55
N ASN A 143 -21.60 3.40 2.44
CA ASN A 143 -21.91 2.79 1.15
C ASN A 143 -20.64 2.21 0.53
N ALA A 144 -20.60 0.88 0.42
CA ALA A 144 -19.45 0.15 -0.12
C ALA A 144 -19.14 0.53 -1.56
N SER A 145 -20.15 0.60 -2.44
CA SER A 145 -19.98 0.96 -3.86
C SER A 145 -19.42 2.37 -4.01
N GLU A 146 -19.92 3.33 -3.23
CA GLU A 146 -19.44 4.72 -3.26
C GLU A 146 -17.97 4.83 -2.83
N TRP A 147 -17.59 4.13 -1.76
CA TRP A 147 -16.18 4.09 -1.32
C TRP A 147 -15.27 3.49 -2.39
N ILE A 148 -15.67 2.35 -2.98
CA ILE A 148 -14.91 1.68 -4.04
C ILE A 148 -14.77 2.57 -5.28
N ASP A 149 -15.83 3.28 -5.66
CA ASP A 149 -15.80 4.24 -6.77
C ASP A 149 -14.80 5.37 -6.47
N ILE A 150 -14.83 5.95 -5.27
CA ILE A 150 -13.86 6.99 -4.86
C ILE A 150 -12.43 6.45 -4.95
N PHE A 151 -12.17 5.22 -4.48
CA PHE A 151 -10.83 4.63 -4.51
C PHE A 151 -10.35 4.40 -5.94
N ALA A 152 -11.19 3.84 -6.80
CA ALA A 152 -10.87 3.62 -8.22
C ALA A 152 -10.62 4.93 -8.95
N GLU A 153 -11.52 5.91 -8.80
CA GLU A 153 -11.42 7.21 -9.48
C GLU A 153 -10.27 8.05 -8.96
N SER A 154 -9.79 7.83 -7.72
CA SER A 154 -8.54 8.43 -7.23
C SER A 154 -7.28 7.92 -7.91
N GLY A 155 -7.38 6.84 -8.70
CA GLY A 155 -6.25 6.17 -9.34
C GLY A 155 -5.57 5.11 -8.46
N ALA A 156 -6.07 4.82 -7.26
CA ALA A 156 -5.52 3.75 -6.45
C ALA A 156 -5.62 2.40 -7.18
N LYS A 157 -4.67 1.50 -6.90
CA LYS A 157 -4.65 0.12 -7.43
C LYS A 157 -4.96 -0.93 -6.37
N TYR A 158 -4.97 -0.51 -5.11
CA TYR A 158 -5.32 -1.33 -3.97
C TYR A 158 -5.86 -0.47 -2.84
N PHE A 159 -6.53 -1.10 -1.90
CA PHE A 159 -6.91 -0.46 -0.64
C PHE A 159 -6.65 -1.42 0.53
N VAL A 160 -6.41 -0.86 1.71
CA VAL A 160 -6.19 -1.60 2.96
C VAL A 160 -7.18 -1.06 3.99
N LEU A 161 -8.13 -1.88 4.41
CA LEU A 161 -9.08 -1.52 5.46
C LEU A 161 -8.62 -2.05 6.81
N VAL A 162 -8.62 -1.19 7.84
CA VAL A 162 -8.42 -1.59 9.24
C VAL A 162 -9.57 -2.49 9.67
N THR A 163 -9.33 -3.80 9.66
CA THR A 163 -10.35 -4.81 10.01
C THR A 163 -10.58 -4.87 11.51
N LYS A 164 -9.51 -4.66 12.28
CA LYS A 164 -9.47 -4.61 13.73
C LYS A 164 -8.24 -3.79 14.15
N HIS A 165 -8.46 -2.66 14.83
CA HIS A 165 -7.40 -1.82 15.38
C HIS A 165 -7.06 -2.25 16.82
N HIS A 166 -6.18 -1.51 17.51
CA HIS A 166 -5.72 -1.83 18.86
C HIS A 166 -6.82 -1.87 19.95
N ASP A 167 -7.99 -1.28 19.69
CA ASP A 167 -9.15 -1.39 20.56
C ASP A 167 -9.87 -2.76 20.46
N GLY A 168 -9.40 -3.62 19.57
CA GLY A 168 -9.89 -4.98 19.32
C GLY A 168 -11.32 -5.03 18.77
N TRP A 169 -11.85 -3.89 18.30
CA TRP A 169 -13.15 -3.85 17.64
C TRP A 169 -13.04 -4.33 16.20
N ALA A 170 -13.66 -5.47 15.88
CA ALA A 170 -13.63 -6.04 14.54
C ALA A 170 -14.79 -5.54 13.66
N LEU A 171 -14.53 -5.28 12.38
CA LEU A 171 -15.53 -4.86 11.38
C LEU A 171 -16.14 -6.01 10.56
N PHE A 172 -15.90 -7.26 10.99
CA PHE A 172 -16.24 -8.47 10.26
C PHE A 172 -16.79 -9.58 11.18
N ASP A 173 -17.29 -10.67 10.60
CA ASP A 173 -17.71 -11.85 11.37
C ASP A 173 -16.50 -12.59 11.97
N THR A 174 -16.35 -12.46 13.29
CA THR A 174 -15.31 -13.08 14.10
C THR A 174 -15.68 -14.50 14.57
N LYS A 175 -16.86 -15.01 14.20
CA LYS A 175 -17.35 -16.32 14.62
C LYS A 175 -17.27 -16.47 16.15
N ASN A 176 -16.65 -17.55 16.65
CA ASN A 176 -16.55 -17.87 18.08
C ASN A 176 -15.20 -17.48 18.72
N THR A 177 -14.40 -16.62 18.09
CA THR A 177 -13.14 -16.12 18.67
C THR A 177 -13.42 -15.00 19.69
N THR A 178 -14.32 -14.08 19.33
CA THR A 178 -14.85 -12.98 20.13
C THR A 178 -16.17 -12.52 19.51
N HIS A 179 -17.05 -11.91 20.30
CA HIS A 179 -18.23 -11.19 19.79
C HIS A 179 -18.01 -9.68 19.75
N ARG A 180 -16.81 -9.17 20.05
CA ARG A 180 -16.45 -7.74 19.96
C ARG A 180 -16.32 -7.30 18.49
N SER A 181 -17.44 -7.29 17.76
CA SER A 181 -17.47 -6.94 16.35
C SER A 181 -18.79 -6.31 15.90
N THR A 182 -18.75 -5.62 14.77
CA THR A 182 -19.93 -5.06 14.09
C THR A 182 -20.92 -6.11 13.60
N TYR A 183 -20.51 -7.38 13.50
CA TYR A 183 -21.40 -8.47 13.11
C TYR A 183 -22.28 -8.94 14.27
N HIS A 184 -21.77 -8.89 15.51
CA HIS A 184 -22.53 -9.30 16.70
C HIS A 184 -23.26 -8.16 17.40
N PHE A 185 -22.80 -6.92 17.22
CA PHE A 185 -23.36 -5.71 17.83
C PHE A 185 -23.89 -4.71 16.80
N GLY A 186 -24.64 -3.71 17.28
CA GLY A 186 -25.16 -2.62 16.46
C GLY A 186 -26.04 -3.15 15.31
N PRO A 187 -25.85 -2.67 14.06
CA PRO A 187 -26.65 -3.10 12.92
C PRO A 187 -26.34 -4.52 12.42
N LYS A 188 -25.39 -5.23 13.05
CA LYS A 188 -25.02 -6.62 12.73
C LYS A 188 -24.60 -6.81 11.28
N ARG A 189 -23.64 -5.98 10.85
CA ARG A 189 -23.12 -5.92 9.48
C ARG A 189 -21.66 -6.34 9.43
N ASP A 190 -21.31 -7.00 8.33
CA ASP A 190 -19.95 -7.35 7.97
C ASP A 190 -19.43 -6.35 6.93
N TYR A 191 -18.86 -5.25 7.42
CA TYR A 191 -18.42 -4.16 6.56
C TYR A 191 -17.22 -4.53 5.69
N ILE A 192 -16.39 -5.49 6.13
CA ILE A 192 -15.28 -6.00 5.33
C ILE A 192 -15.83 -6.77 4.13
N ARG A 193 -16.80 -7.67 4.35
CA ARG A 193 -17.46 -8.42 3.27
C ARG A 193 -18.13 -7.51 2.29
N GLU A 194 -18.94 -6.56 2.77
CA GLU A 194 -19.67 -5.63 1.92
C GLU A 194 -18.73 -4.82 1.01
N LEU A 195 -17.62 -4.30 1.56
CA LEU A 195 -16.64 -3.54 0.77
C LEU A 195 -15.87 -4.42 -0.23
N PHE A 196 -15.50 -5.64 0.18
CA PHE A 196 -14.75 -6.55 -0.67
C PHE A 196 -15.62 -7.11 -1.81
N ASP A 197 -16.89 -7.41 -1.54
CA ASP A 197 -17.82 -7.88 -2.55
C ASP A 197 -18.16 -6.75 -3.56
N ALA A 198 -18.36 -5.51 -3.09
CA ALA A 198 -18.50 -4.35 -3.97
C ALA A 198 -17.25 -4.18 -4.86
N SER A 199 -16.04 -4.24 -4.29
CA SER A 199 -14.80 -4.19 -5.07
C SER A 199 -14.73 -5.31 -6.11
N LYS A 200 -14.99 -6.56 -5.73
CA LYS A 200 -14.92 -7.70 -6.66
C LYS A 200 -15.92 -7.56 -7.82
N ASN A 201 -17.11 -7.05 -7.54
CA ASN A 201 -18.18 -6.97 -8.53
C ASN A 201 -18.08 -5.73 -9.43
N GLU A 202 -17.63 -4.60 -8.89
CA GLU A 202 -17.73 -3.29 -9.56
C GLU A 202 -16.38 -2.75 -10.03
N ARG A 203 -15.27 -3.11 -9.36
CA ARG A 203 -13.90 -2.67 -9.66
C ARG A 203 -12.90 -3.81 -9.38
N PRO A 204 -12.99 -4.95 -10.09
CA PRO A 204 -12.17 -6.14 -9.83
C PRO A 204 -10.65 -5.89 -9.95
N GLU A 205 -10.26 -4.84 -10.67
CA GLU A 205 -8.88 -4.38 -10.81
C GLU A 205 -8.29 -3.79 -9.52
N LEU A 206 -9.12 -3.32 -8.59
CA LEU A 206 -8.67 -2.91 -7.26
C LEU A 206 -8.32 -4.14 -6.44
N LYS A 207 -7.10 -4.15 -5.92
CA LYS A 207 -6.61 -5.21 -5.04
C LYS A 207 -7.07 -4.96 -3.61
N ARG A 208 -7.51 -6.02 -2.93
CA ARG A 208 -8.16 -5.93 -1.62
C ARG A 208 -7.19 -6.32 -0.51
N GLY A 209 -6.88 -5.38 0.36
CA GLY A 209 -5.98 -5.55 1.50
C GLY A 209 -6.70 -5.43 2.84
N THR A 210 -6.19 -6.14 3.82
CA THR A 210 -6.67 -6.11 5.20
C THR A 210 -5.55 -5.65 6.11
N TYR A 211 -5.85 -4.69 6.97
CA TYR A 211 -5.03 -4.40 8.13
C TYR A 211 -5.48 -5.21 9.33
N ILE A 212 -4.54 -5.69 10.13
CA ILE A 212 -4.82 -6.31 11.43
C ILE A 212 -3.82 -5.86 12.48
N THR A 213 -4.32 -5.54 13.67
CA THR A 213 -3.44 -5.24 14.79
C THR A 213 -2.80 -6.50 15.36
N MET A 214 -1.51 -6.42 15.75
CA MET A 214 -0.85 -7.49 16.50
C MET A 214 -1.17 -7.39 18.01
N PRO A 215 -1.02 -6.23 18.68
CA PRO A 215 -1.48 -6.04 20.06
C PRO A 215 -2.85 -5.39 20.17
N GLU A 216 -3.68 -5.93 21.07
CA GLU A 216 -4.87 -5.26 21.58
C GLU A 216 -4.57 -4.67 22.96
N TRP A 217 -4.73 -3.35 23.13
CA TRP A 217 -4.27 -2.63 24.31
C TRP A 217 -4.85 -3.17 25.61
N TYR A 218 -6.14 -3.47 25.59
CA TYR A 218 -6.90 -3.83 26.78
C TYR A 218 -7.55 -5.21 26.71
N ASN A 219 -7.08 -6.10 25.81
CA ASN A 219 -7.57 -7.47 25.77
C ASN A 219 -6.92 -8.29 26.89
N PRO A 220 -7.67 -8.70 27.93
CA PRO A 220 -7.12 -9.42 29.09
C PRO A 220 -6.61 -10.83 28.78
N ASP A 221 -7.01 -11.45 27.66
CA ASP A 221 -6.46 -12.75 27.25
C ASP A 221 -5.00 -12.62 26.78
N ALA A 222 -4.62 -11.45 26.24
CA ALA A 222 -3.24 -11.18 25.85
C ALA A 222 -2.32 -11.11 27.08
N GLY A 223 -2.72 -10.38 28.13
CA GLY A 223 -1.96 -10.29 29.37
C GLY A 223 -1.95 -11.59 30.16
N ALA A 224 -3.09 -12.29 30.26
CA ALA A 224 -3.17 -13.59 30.94
C ALA A 224 -2.29 -14.67 30.27
N GLY A 225 -2.15 -14.61 28.94
CA GLY A 225 -1.24 -15.47 28.18
C GLY A 225 0.24 -15.07 28.24
N GLY A 226 0.57 -13.95 28.91
CA GLY A 226 1.94 -13.43 28.97
C GLY A 226 2.42 -12.78 27.67
N TYR A 227 1.50 -12.34 26.81
CA TYR A 227 1.79 -11.73 25.50
C TYR A 227 1.83 -10.20 25.54
N GLY A 228 1.52 -9.58 26.69
CA GLY A 228 1.71 -8.15 26.88
C GLY A 228 3.18 -7.75 26.79
N PHE A 229 3.46 -6.58 26.23
CA PHE A 229 4.84 -6.10 26.04
C PHE A 229 4.94 -4.58 26.00
N GLY A 230 6.12 -4.05 26.35
CA GLY A 230 6.38 -2.62 26.36
C GLY A 230 5.36 -1.87 27.21
N ASP A 231 4.71 -0.88 26.61
CA ASP A 231 3.64 -0.11 27.24
C ASP A 231 2.27 -0.81 27.20
N TRP A 232 2.10 -1.92 26.50
CA TRP A 232 0.81 -2.58 26.22
C TRP A 232 0.71 -3.93 26.93
N PRO A 233 0.31 -3.96 28.21
CA PRO A 233 0.25 -5.18 29.01
C PRO A 233 -0.88 -6.15 28.63
N GLY A 234 -1.88 -5.72 27.84
CA GLY A 234 -3.01 -6.56 27.47
C GLY A 234 -3.89 -6.90 28.68
N GLN A 235 -4.36 -5.91 29.41
CA GLN A 235 -5.20 -6.09 30.60
C GLN A 235 -6.40 -5.16 30.53
N LEU A 236 -7.46 -5.40 31.30
CA LEU A 236 -8.59 -4.45 31.34
C LEU A 236 -8.12 -3.04 31.71
N ALA A 237 -8.69 -2.03 31.05
CA ALA A 237 -8.45 -0.64 31.42
C ALA A 237 -8.99 -0.39 32.83
N HIS A 238 -8.27 0.41 33.61
CA HIS A 238 -8.87 1.03 34.78
C HIS A 238 -9.69 2.23 34.33
N ASN A 239 -10.86 2.46 34.93
CA ASN A 239 -11.72 3.58 34.54
C ASN A 239 -10.95 4.91 34.66
N ALA A 240 -11.00 5.72 33.60
CA ALA A 240 -10.22 6.95 33.49
C ALA A 240 -10.48 7.98 34.60
N TYR A 241 -11.61 7.90 35.32
CA TYR A 241 -12.01 8.86 36.36
C TYR A 241 -12.08 8.24 37.76
N ASP A 242 -12.01 6.91 37.85
CA ASP A 242 -12.04 6.15 39.09
C ASP A 242 -11.17 4.89 38.94
N ASN A 243 -9.87 5.04 39.19
CA ASN A 243 -8.87 4.00 38.99
C ASN A 243 -9.11 2.73 39.86
N SER A 244 -10.04 2.77 40.82
CA SER A 244 -10.43 1.59 41.61
C SER A 244 -11.31 0.60 40.83
N LYS A 245 -11.85 1.02 39.68
CA LYS A 245 -12.74 0.22 38.83
C LYS A 245 -12.04 -0.22 37.55
N LEU A 246 -12.41 -1.42 37.08
CA LEU A 246 -12.00 -1.93 35.78
C LEU A 246 -13.15 -1.75 34.79
N GLU A 247 -12.83 -1.22 33.61
CA GLU A 247 -13.77 -1.13 32.49
C GLU A 247 -14.00 -2.53 31.88
N PRO A 248 -15.22 -2.83 31.41
CA PRO A 248 -15.50 -4.06 30.71
C PRO A 248 -14.82 -4.08 29.34
N TYR A 249 -14.52 -5.30 28.86
CA TYR A 249 -14.15 -5.55 27.47
C TYR A 249 -15.32 -6.26 26.78
N ARG A 250 -16.35 -5.48 26.44
CA ARG A 250 -17.64 -5.98 25.91
C ARG A 250 -17.41 -6.80 24.64
N GLY A 251 -18.14 -7.92 24.56
CA GLY A 251 -18.03 -8.88 23.47
C GLY A 251 -16.95 -9.93 23.63
N ARG A 252 -16.08 -9.85 24.65
CA ARG A 252 -15.08 -10.90 24.92
C ARG A 252 -15.74 -12.27 25.17
N LEU A 253 -15.15 -13.31 24.59
CA LEU A 253 -15.39 -14.69 25.00
C LEU A 253 -14.19 -15.14 25.87
N PRO A 254 -14.38 -15.42 27.18
CA PRO A 254 -13.27 -15.72 28.07
C PRO A 254 -12.64 -17.10 27.82
N GLY A 255 -11.40 -17.28 28.30
CA GLY A 255 -10.71 -18.57 28.28
C GLY A 255 -10.06 -18.91 26.95
N LYS A 256 -9.75 -17.89 26.14
CA LYS A 256 -9.09 -17.99 24.85
C LYS A 256 -7.59 -17.76 24.98
N ASP A 257 -6.80 -18.49 24.22
CA ASP A 257 -5.41 -18.10 23.95
C ASP A 257 -5.43 -16.95 22.93
N TYR A 258 -4.93 -15.77 23.31
CA TYR A 258 -5.00 -14.59 22.44
C TYR A 258 -4.31 -14.80 21.09
N LEU A 259 -3.15 -15.45 21.05
CA LEU A 259 -2.42 -15.64 19.79
C LEU A 259 -3.09 -16.70 18.93
N ARG A 260 -3.43 -17.87 19.50
CA ARG A 260 -3.98 -19.00 18.76
C ARG A 260 -5.44 -18.82 18.43
N ASP A 261 -6.27 -18.50 19.41
CA ASP A 261 -7.73 -18.52 19.28
C ASP A 261 -8.31 -17.16 18.84
N ASN A 262 -7.50 -16.10 18.78
CA ASN A 262 -7.94 -14.77 18.36
C ASN A 262 -7.11 -14.20 17.19
N GLN A 263 -5.85 -13.82 17.43
CA GLN A 263 -5.01 -13.16 16.42
C GLN A 263 -4.84 -14.04 15.17
N LEU A 264 -4.36 -15.28 15.33
CA LEU A 264 -4.12 -16.20 14.22
C LEU A 264 -5.42 -16.61 13.51
N GLU A 265 -6.49 -16.91 14.25
CA GLU A 265 -7.78 -17.25 13.63
C GLU A 265 -8.36 -16.10 12.82
N HIS A 266 -8.23 -14.85 13.30
CA HIS A 266 -8.66 -13.69 12.51
C HIS A 266 -7.84 -13.55 11.23
N MET A 267 -6.51 -13.70 11.30
CA MET A 267 -5.65 -13.70 10.11
C MET A 267 -6.06 -14.80 9.13
N ARG A 268 -6.33 -16.03 9.62
CA ARG A 268 -6.81 -17.17 8.81
C ARG A 268 -8.15 -16.85 8.15
N MET A 269 -9.11 -16.27 8.87
CA MET A 269 -10.41 -15.87 8.31
C MET A 269 -10.21 -14.85 7.19
N LEU A 270 -9.47 -13.76 7.43
CA LEU A 270 -9.22 -12.71 6.44
C LEU A 270 -8.50 -13.25 5.19
N ALA A 271 -7.57 -14.18 5.38
CA ALA A 271 -6.85 -14.84 4.29
C ALA A 271 -7.74 -15.78 3.45
N ARG A 272 -8.51 -16.65 4.11
CA ARG A 272 -9.25 -17.76 3.47
C ARG A 272 -10.66 -17.38 3.07
N ASP A 273 -11.40 -16.77 3.99
CA ASP A 273 -12.82 -16.47 3.82
C ASP A 273 -13.02 -15.14 3.09
N TYR A 274 -12.16 -14.15 3.32
CA TYR A 274 -12.25 -12.82 2.68
C TYR A 274 -11.31 -12.67 1.49
N GLU A 275 -10.41 -13.64 1.28
CA GLU A 275 -9.47 -13.65 0.17
C GLU A 275 -8.62 -12.37 0.09
N SER A 276 -8.12 -11.91 1.23
CA SER A 276 -7.21 -10.78 1.29
C SER A 276 -5.97 -11.00 0.41
N GLU A 277 -5.55 -9.96 -0.30
CA GLU A 277 -4.36 -9.93 -1.17
C GLU A 277 -3.18 -9.22 -0.49
N ILE A 278 -3.45 -8.45 0.57
CA ILE A 278 -2.44 -7.77 1.40
C ILE A 278 -2.76 -8.03 2.87
N MET A 279 -1.81 -8.57 3.62
CA MET A 279 -1.88 -8.62 5.08
C MET A 279 -0.97 -7.53 5.65
N TRP A 280 -1.58 -6.44 6.10
CA TRP A 280 -0.87 -5.29 6.66
C TRP A 280 -0.97 -5.33 8.19
N CYS A 281 0.04 -5.86 8.89
CA CYS A 281 -0.01 -5.88 10.34
C CYS A 281 0.56 -4.61 10.95
N ASP A 282 0.35 -4.41 12.25
CA ASP A 282 0.85 -3.22 12.92
C ASP A 282 1.43 -3.46 14.30
N ILE A 283 2.36 -2.58 14.67
CA ILE A 283 3.20 -2.58 15.88
C ILE A 283 4.19 -3.74 15.98
N GLY A 284 3.75 -4.97 15.71
CA GLY A 284 4.52 -6.20 15.96
C GLY A 284 4.30 -6.74 17.38
N GLY A 285 5.32 -7.39 17.95
CA GLY A 285 5.22 -8.08 19.24
C GLY A 285 4.92 -9.58 19.10
N PRO A 286 4.48 -10.27 20.17
CA PRO A 286 4.18 -11.70 20.14
C PRO A 286 3.15 -12.05 19.06
N ASN A 287 3.49 -13.06 18.25
CA ASN A 287 2.70 -13.44 17.09
C ASN A 287 2.92 -14.90 16.68
N LEU A 288 2.05 -15.40 15.82
CA LEU A 288 2.17 -16.70 15.16
C LEU A 288 2.31 -16.57 13.63
N THR A 289 2.97 -15.50 13.18
CA THR A 289 3.04 -15.14 11.76
C THR A 289 3.73 -16.20 10.91
N LYS A 290 4.73 -16.94 11.45
CA LYS A 290 5.33 -18.07 10.72
C LYS A 290 4.34 -19.19 10.46
N GLU A 291 3.49 -19.52 11.43
CA GLU A 291 2.43 -20.52 11.29
C GLU A 291 1.40 -20.04 10.25
N PHE A 292 0.96 -18.78 10.36
CA PHE A 292 0.06 -18.16 9.39
C PHE A 292 0.64 -18.15 7.96
N ALA A 293 1.87 -17.71 7.78
CA ALA A 293 2.54 -17.61 6.49
C ALA A 293 2.68 -18.99 5.81
N ALA A 294 3.06 -20.01 6.58
CA ALA A 294 3.15 -21.39 6.09
C ALA A 294 1.80 -21.94 5.58
N GLU A 295 0.68 -21.34 5.98
CA GLU A 295 -0.66 -21.70 5.52
C GLU A 295 -1.17 -20.79 4.39
N TRP A 296 -0.98 -19.48 4.51
CA TRP A 296 -1.61 -18.51 3.63
C TRP A 296 -0.97 -18.47 2.24
N TYR A 297 0.36 -18.44 2.16
CA TYR A 297 1.02 -18.37 0.86
C TYR A 297 0.73 -19.60 -0.01
N PRO A 298 0.83 -20.86 0.49
CA PRO A 298 0.51 -22.02 -0.35
C PRO A 298 -0.98 -22.08 -0.71
N PHE A 299 -1.85 -21.65 0.20
CA PHE A 299 -3.29 -21.54 -0.08
C PHE A 299 -3.55 -20.55 -1.22
N ALA A 300 -2.98 -19.34 -1.16
CA ALA A 300 -3.13 -18.35 -2.22
C ALA A 300 -2.54 -18.83 -3.56
N GLU A 301 -1.35 -19.45 -3.53
CA GLU A 301 -0.71 -20.01 -4.72
C GLU A 301 -1.57 -21.10 -5.37
N SER A 302 -2.21 -21.97 -4.57
CA SER A 302 -3.13 -22.99 -5.08
C SER A 302 -4.35 -22.42 -5.83
N GLN A 303 -4.68 -21.15 -5.58
CA GLN A 303 -5.76 -20.41 -6.26
C GLN A 303 -5.23 -19.52 -7.38
N GLY A 304 -3.93 -19.59 -7.71
CA GLY A 304 -3.28 -18.71 -8.69
C GLY A 304 -3.18 -17.25 -8.24
N ARG A 305 -3.29 -16.99 -6.94
CA ARG A 305 -3.24 -15.64 -6.36
C ARG A 305 -1.85 -15.34 -5.81
N GLN A 306 -1.37 -14.13 -6.08
CA GLN A 306 -0.17 -13.59 -5.44
C GLN A 306 -0.58 -12.67 -4.30
N VAL A 307 -0.01 -12.87 -3.12
CA VAL A 307 -0.33 -12.11 -1.90
C VAL A 307 0.92 -11.52 -1.28
N VAL A 308 0.75 -10.49 -0.45
CA VAL A 308 1.87 -9.77 0.16
C VAL A 308 1.66 -9.43 1.63
N MET A 309 2.74 -9.46 2.42
CA MET A 309 2.75 -9.14 3.86
C MET A 309 3.85 -8.14 4.24
N ASN A 310 3.55 -7.21 5.16
CA ASN A 310 4.48 -6.17 5.60
C ASN A 310 5.44 -6.62 6.73
N ASN A 311 6.45 -5.80 7.00
CA ASN A 311 7.44 -6.01 8.07
C ASN A 311 6.96 -5.84 9.52
N ARG A 312 5.71 -5.45 9.72
CA ARG A 312 5.11 -5.33 11.06
C ARG A 312 4.36 -6.57 11.50
N CYS A 313 4.18 -7.56 10.63
CA CYS A 313 3.65 -8.86 11.01
C CYS A 313 4.66 -9.67 11.83
N GLY A 314 5.92 -9.24 11.91
CA GLY A 314 7.00 -9.96 12.57
C GLY A 314 7.90 -10.62 11.53
N ASP A 315 7.82 -11.94 11.42
CA ASP A 315 8.67 -12.70 10.50
C ASP A 315 8.10 -12.79 9.07
N LEU A 316 8.98 -13.12 8.12
CA LEU A 316 8.66 -13.35 6.70
C LEU A 316 8.06 -12.14 5.94
N PRO A 317 8.59 -10.91 6.11
CA PRO A 317 8.06 -9.77 5.39
C PRO A 317 8.59 -9.65 3.96
N GLN A 318 7.75 -9.15 3.07
CA GLN A 318 8.14 -8.87 1.68
C GLN A 318 8.52 -7.41 1.45
N PHE A 319 8.07 -6.49 2.30
CA PHE A 319 8.35 -5.06 2.19
C PHE A 319 8.39 -4.33 3.53
N ASP A 320 9.15 -3.23 3.57
CA ASP A 320 9.29 -2.38 4.75
C ASP A 320 8.20 -1.30 4.83
N THR A 321 7.78 -0.92 6.04
CA THR A 321 6.72 0.11 6.25
C THR A 321 7.13 1.30 7.12
N PRO A 322 8.00 2.19 6.61
CA PRO A 322 8.35 3.41 7.32
C PRO A 322 7.20 4.44 7.21
N GLU A 323 6.45 4.64 8.29
CA GLU A 323 5.32 5.58 8.33
C GLU A 323 5.79 7.04 8.23
N TYR A 324 4.97 7.89 7.59
CA TYR A 324 5.23 9.33 7.38
C TYR A 324 6.63 9.67 6.81
N THR A 325 7.28 8.70 6.17
CA THR A 325 8.70 8.79 5.82
C THR A 325 8.86 9.15 4.36
N ARG A 326 9.88 9.97 4.08
CA ARG A 326 10.41 10.21 2.74
C ARG A 326 11.92 9.99 2.80
N PHE A 327 12.43 9.15 1.91
CA PHE A 327 13.87 8.93 1.82
C PHE A 327 14.53 10.03 0.99
N SER A 328 15.80 10.32 1.27
CA SER A 328 16.64 11.21 0.46
C SER A 328 17.26 10.49 -0.75
N SER A 329 17.18 9.17 -0.79
CA SER A 329 17.76 8.32 -1.83
C SER A 329 16.90 7.09 -2.10
N ILE A 330 17.20 6.40 -3.19
CA ILE A 330 16.45 5.21 -3.60
C ILE A 330 16.82 4.02 -2.73
N GLN A 331 15.80 3.33 -2.22
CA GLN A 331 15.98 2.15 -1.38
C GLN A 331 16.11 0.87 -2.20
N SER A 332 17.05 0.00 -1.80
CA SER A 332 17.31 -1.29 -2.46
C SER A 332 16.19 -2.28 -2.29
N THR A 333 15.62 -2.31 -1.10
CA THR A 333 14.47 -3.13 -0.75
C THR A 333 13.18 -2.39 -1.08
N LYS A 334 12.11 -3.14 -1.34
CA LYS A 334 10.78 -2.59 -1.50
C LYS A 334 10.26 -2.08 -0.16
N TRP A 335 9.58 -0.94 -0.23
CA TRP A 335 9.00 -0.28 0.93
C TRP A 335 7.69 0.37 0.54
N GLU A 336 6.84 0.58 1.54
CA GLU A 336 5.60 1.33 1.42
C GLU A 336 5.51 2.29 2.59
N THR A 337 5.38 3.58 2.31
CA THR A 337 5.07 4.53 3.38
C THR A 337 3.57 4.78 3.42
N SER A 338 3.07 4.82 4.65
CA SER A 338 1.69 5.20 4.95
C SER A 338 1.65 6.47 5.78
N GLU A 339 0.61 7.27 5.56
CA GLU A 339 0.30 8.47 6.33
C GLU A 339 -1.14 8.89 6.09
N GLY A 340 -1.76 9.59 7.04
CA GLY A 340 -3.07 10.20 6.83
C GLY A 340 -3.05 11.36 5.82
N ILE A 341 -4.18 11.57 5.14
CA ILE A 341 -4.44 12.82 4.41
C ILE A 341 -4.70 13.99 5.37
N ASP A 342 -5.25 13.68 6.55
CA ASP A 342 -5.10 14.51 7.73
C ASP A 342 -3.61 14.50 8.13
N PRO A 343 -2.93 15.66 8.19
CA PRO A 343 -1.50 15.71 8.50
C PRO A 343 -1.17 15.24 9.93
N TYR A 344 -2.15 15.12 10.81
CA TYR A 344 -1.96 14.79 12.22
C TYR A 344 -2.42 13.38 12.58
N CYS A 345 -3.28 12.75 11.77
CA CYS A 345 -3.90 11.47 12.13
C CYS A 345 -4.23 10.59 10.92
N TYR A 346 -4.33 9.27 11.13
CA TYR A 346 -4.92 8.35 10.16
C TYR A 346 -6.45 8.34 10.15
N ALA A 347 -7.08 8.39 11.33
CA ALA A 347 -8.54 8.38 11.48
C ALA A 347 -9.12 9.80 11.43
N PHE A 348 -10.45 9.89 11.26
CA PHE A 348 -11.14 11.18 11.23
C PHE A 348 -10.95 11.94 12.54
N ASN A 349 -10.54 13.21 12.45
CA ASN A 349 -10.44 14.13 13.58
C ASN A 349 -11.32 15.36 13.29
N ARG A 350 -12.37 15.55 14.10
CA ARG A 350 -13.34 16.64 13.94
C ARG A 350 -12.73 18.04 14.11
N ASP A 351 -11.59 18.12 14.80
CA ASP A 351 -10.88 19.37 15.07
C ASP A 351 -9.93 19.78 13.93
N THR A 352 -9.65 18.87 12.98
CA THR A 352 -8.85 19.20 11.80
C THR A 352 -9.75 19.92 10.80
N LYS A 353 -9.41 21.17 10.47
CA LYS A 353 -10.21 21.97 9.53
C LYS A 353 -9.97 21.51 8.09
N PRO A 354 -10.95 21.67 7.18
CA PRO A 354 -10.79 21.32 5.77
C PRO A 354 -9.47 21.81 5.16
N GLU A 355 -9.11 23.07 5.37
CA GLU A 355 -7.90 23.70 4.82
C GLU A 355 -6.58 23.13 5.36
N GLU A 356 -6.60 22.39 6.47
CA GLU A 356 -5.39 21.80 7.08
C GLU A 356 -5.05 20.43 6.49
N TYR A 357 -6.03 19.72 5.93
CA TYR A 357 -5.78 18.48 5.22
C TYR A 357 -4.76 18.71 4.08
N LYS A 358 -3.99 17.69 3.72
CA LYS A 358 -3.05 17.77 2.59
C LYS A 358 -3.80 18.06 1.29
N SER A 359 -3.27 18.98 0.47
CA SER A 359 -3.84 19.28 -0.84
C SER A 359 -3.60 18.14 -1.85
N ALA A 360 -4.35 18.13 -2.95
CA ALA A 360 -4.11 17.20 -4.06
C ALA A 360 -2.65 17.29 -4.57
N GLN A 361 -2.09 18.50 -4.63
CA GLN A 361 -0.69 18.72 -5.00
C GLN A 361 0.26 18.02 -4.02
N THR A 362 0.06 18.16 -2.71
CA THR A 362 0.92 17.52 -1.71
C THR A 362 0.83 15.99 -1.76
N VAL A 363 -0.36 15.44 -1.96
CA VAL A 363 -0.57 13.98 -2.11
C VAL A 363 0.14 13.48 -3.38
N LEU A 364 -0.05 14.17 -4.51
CA LEU A 364 0.55 13.77 -5.78
C LEU A 364 2.08 13.90 -5.76
N HIS A 365 2.61 15.01 -5.24
CA HIS A 365 4.06 15.22 -5.12
C HIS A 365 4.70 14.15 -4.23
N SER A 366 4.02 13.77 -3.15
CA SER A 366 4.45 12.67 -2.30
C SER A 366 4.50 11.35 -3.06
N LEU A 367 3.42 11.01 -3.78
CA LEU A 367 3.37 9.79 -4.60
C LEU A 367 4.54 9.73 -5.60
N ILE A 368 4.75 10.82 -6.36
CA ILE A 368 5.83 10.89 -7.36
C ILE A 368 7.21 10.73 -6.71
N ASP A 369 7.45 11.40 -5.57
CA ASP A 369 8.71 11.30 -4.83
C ASP A 369 8.98 9.87 -4.35
N ILE A 370 7.97 9.24 -3.72
CA ILE A 370 8.06 7.88 -3.17
C ILE A 370 8.34 6.87 -4.29
N VAL A 371 7.60 6.95 -5.40
CA VAL A 371 7.73 6.03 -6.54
C VAL A 371 9.10 6.15 -7.18
N SER A 372 9.65 7.36 -7.32
CA SER A 372 11.01 7.58 -7.83
C SER A 372 12.09 6.91 -6.95
N LYS A 373 11.77 6.63 -5.68
CA LYS A 373 12.66 6.05 -4.67
C LYS A 373 12.34 4.58 -4.37
N ASN A 374 11.69 3.89 -5.30
CA ASN A 374 11.34 2.47 -5.24
C ASN A 374 10.29 2.12 -4.15
N GLY A 375 9.46 3.08 -3.76
CA GLY A 375 8.41 2.86 -2.77
C GLY A 375 7.01 2.81 -3.40
N ASN A 376 6.08 2.26 -2.63
CA ASN A 376 4.64 2.47 -2.79
C ASN A 376 4.13 3.48 -1.75
N TYR A 377 3.01 4.13 -2.06
CA TYR A 377 2.38 5.13 -1.22
C TYR A 377 0.96 4.71 -0.82
N LEU A 378 0.72 4.59 0.48
CA LEU A 378 -0.55 4.18 1.07
C LEU A 378 -1.17 5.35 1.86
N ILE A 379 -2.00 6.15 1.20
CA ILE A 379 -2.60 7.35 1.81
C ILE A 379 -3.84 7.01 2.63
N GLY A 380 -3.86 7.44 3.89
CA GLY A 380 -4.93 7.19 4.84
C GLY A 380 -6.10 8.15 4.70
N LEU A 381 -7.29 7.59 4.56
CA LEU A 381 -8.57 8.24 4.73
C LEU A 381 -9.14 7.87 6.09
N GLY A 382 -9.71 8.85 6.77
CA GLY A 382 -10.46 8.66 8.00
C GLY A 382 -11.94 8.93 7.74
N PRO A 383 -12.76 7.89 7.52
CA PRO A 383 -14.21 8.04 7.49
C PRO A 383 -14.75 8.44 8.87
N THR A 384 -15.84 9.19 8.82
CA THR A 384 -16.62 9.62 9.99
C THR A 384 -17.30 8.44 10.69
N GLY A 385 -17.72 8.62 11.94
CA GLY A 385 -18.43 7.57 12.70
C GLY A 385 -19.74 7.10 12.05
N ASP A 386 -20.38 7.93 11.22
CA ASP A 386 -21.57 7.57 10.44
C ASP A 386 -21.27 6.90 9.08
N GLY A 387 -19.99 6.74 8.72
CA GLY A 387 -19.55 6.01 7.51
C GLY A 387 -19.36 6.86 6.27
N ASP A 388 -19.35 8.19 6.41
CA ASP A 388 -19.13 9.15 5.34
C ASP A 388 -17.63 9.44 5.15
N ILE A 389 -17.17 9.61 3.91
CA ILE A 389 -15.81 10.09 3.61
C ILE A 389 -15.89 11.61 3.44
N PHE A 390 -15.12 12.33 4.25
CA PHE A 390 -15.18 13.78 4.29
C PHE A 390 -15.00 14.42 2.90
N GLN A 391 -15.99 15.19 2.42
CA GLN A 391 -16.01 15.69 1.04
C GLN A 391 -14.74 16.40 0.58
N PRO A 392 -14.09 17.29 1.37
CA PRO A 392 -12.83 17.90 0.97
C PRO A 392 -11.70 16.89 0.69
N VAL A 393 -11.72 15.73 1.35
CA VAL A 393 -10.80 14.62 1.09
C VAL A 393 -11.14 13.95 -0.23
N VAL A 394 -12.43 13.66 -0.49
CA VAL A 394 -12.90 13.09 -1.76
C VAL A 394 -12.47 13.96 -2.94
N ASP A 395 -12.73 15.27 -2.90
CA ASP A 395 -12.41 16.19 -3.98
C ASP A 395 -10.92 16.15 -4.35
N ARG A 396 -10.04 16.11 -3.34
CA ARG A 396 -8.58 16.08 -3.54
C ARG A 396 -8.10 14.76 -4.11
N MET A 397 -8.67 13.66 -3.66
CA MET A 397 -8.34 12.34 -4.18
C MET A 397 -8.80 12.19 -5.63
N LEU A 398 -9.96 12.75 -5.99
CA LEU A 398 -10.42 12.82 -7.38
C LEU A 398 -9.52 13.71 -8.24
N ASP A 399 -9.00 14.82 -7.72
CA ASP A 399 -8.04 15.66 -8.43
C ASP A 399 -6.69 14.95 -8.68
N VAL A 400 -6.21 14.17 -7.70
CA VAL A 400 -5.07 13.26 -7.89
C VAL A 400 -5.35 12.24 -8.98
N GLY A 401 -6.55 11.64 -8.95
CA GLY A 401 -7.01 10.67 -9.96
C GLY A 401 -7.09 11.24 -11.38
N LYS A 402 -7.57 12.48 -11.55
CA LYS A 402 -7.59 13.18 -12.84
C LYS A 402 -6.18 13.27 -13.44
N TRP A 403 -5.17 13.56 -12.63
CA TRP A 403 -3.77 13.60 -13.07
C TRP A 403 -3.26 12.20 -13.45
N LEU A 404 -3.49 11.21 -12.59
CA LEU A 404 -3.07 9.83 -12.81
C LEU A 404 -3.72 9.20 -14.05
N LYS A 405 -4.92 9.66 -14.44
CA LYS A 405 -5.58 9.21 -15.67
C LYS A 405 -4.80 9.52 -16.94
N HIS A 406 -4.10 10.66 -17.00
CA HIS A 406 -3.31 11.02 -18.18
C HIS A 406 -1.80 10.80 -18.01
N SER A 407 -1.28 10.84 -16.79
CA SER A 407 0.16 10.71 -16.50
C SER A 407 0.54 9.42 -15.75
N GLY A 408 -0.42 8.53 -15.50
CA GLY A 408 -0.20 7.30 -14.73
C GLY A 408 0.82 6.34 -15.33
N GLU A 409 1.08 6.40 -16.64
CA GLU A 409 2.14 5.60 -17.28
C GLU A 409 3.55 5.99 -16.83
N CYS A 410 3.73 7.17 -16.24
CA CYS A 410 4.97 7.58 -15.57
C CYS A 410 5.01 7.21 -14.09
N VAL A 411 4.02 6.47 -13.59
CA VAL A 411 3.92 6.04 -12.19
C VAL A 411 3.77 4.52 -12.13
N TYR A 412 2.67 3.98 -12.65
CA TYR A 412 2.35 2.55 -12.61
C TYR A 412 3.28 1.74 -13.50
N GLY A 413 3.61 0.53 -13.07
CA GLY A 413 4.51 -0.37 -13.82
C GLY A 413 5.95 0.14 -13.98
N THR A 414 6.28 1.29 -13.37
CA THR A 414 7.64 1.81 -13.42
C THR A 414 8.53 1.01 -12.46
N VAL A 415 9.76 0.70 -12.89
CA VAL A 415 10.63 -0.20 -12.14
C VAL A 415 11.87 0.51 -11.61
N ARG A 416 12.29 0.09 -10.42
CA ARG A 416 13.69 0.27 -10.03
C ARG A 416 14.51 -0.70 -10.88
N ARG A 417 15.55 -0.17 -11.52
CA ARG A 417 16.48 -0.97 -12.29
C ARG A 417 17.28 -1.88 -11.35
N SER A 418 17.10 -3.19 -11.46
CA SER A 418 17.98 -4.16 -10.79
C SER A 418 19.35 -4.17 -11.47
N LEU A 419 20.41 -4.03 -10.67
CA LEU A 419 21.80 -3.99 -11.11
C LEU A 419 22.35 -5.38 -11.50
N THR A 420 21.54 -6.44 -11.53
CA THR A 420 22.02 -7.83 -11.56
C THR A 420 21.94 -8.55 -12.91
N SER A 421 21.68 -7.86 -14.03
CA SER A 421 21.86 -8.48 -15.36
C SER A 421 23.19 -8.02 -15.98
N PRO A 422 24.24 -8.86 -15.98
CA PRO A 422 25.48 -8.57 -16.67
C PRO A 422 25.34 -9.06 -18.10
N LEU A 423 25.29 -8.14 -19.06
CA LEU A 423 26.03 -8.17 -20.34
C LEU A 423 25.32 -7.33 -21.41
N ILE A 424 26.10 -6.35 -21.93
CA ILE A 424 25.91 -5.51 -23.13
C ILE A 424 25.10 -4.20 -22.92
N VAL A 425 25.69 -3.05 -23.31
CA VAL A 425 25.08 -1.70 -23.21
C VAL A 425 25.25 -0.86 -24.48
N PRO A 426 24.36 0.15 -24.72
CA PRO A 426 24.68 1.53 -24.24
C PRO A 426 23.61 2.28 -23.41
N ARG A 427 22.30 1.96 -23.44
CA ARG A 427 21.27 2.67 -22.62
C ARG A 427 20.93 2.01 -21.29
N LYS A 428 21.08 0.68 -21.22
CA LYS A 428 20.73 -0.16 -20.07
C LYS A 428 21.64 0.03 -18.85
N TYR A 429 22.59 0.99 -18.82
CA TYR A 429 23.38 1.37 -17.61
C TYR A 429 23.24 2.82 -17.10
N PHE A 430 22.51 3.69 -17.79
CA PHE A 430 22.37 5.07 -17.34
C PHE A 430 21.33 5.18 -16.19
N PHE A 431 21.68 5.86 -15.10
CA PHE A 431 20.80 6.10 -13.97
C PHE A 431 21.02 7.51 -13.40
N PRO A 432 20.11 8.47 -13.64
CA PRO A 432 20.30 9.87 -13.22
C PRO A 432 20.11 10.11 -11.71
N GLY A 433 19.78 9.07 -10.94
CA GLY A 433 19.23 9.18 -9.59
C GLY A 433 17.70 9.25 -9.60
N ALA A 434 17.09 9.39 -8.42
CA ALA A 434 15.64 9.56 -8.29
C ALA A 434 15.17 10.97 -8.62
N GLU A 435 16.05 11.95 -8.44
CA GLU A 435 15.67 13.36 -8.44
C GLU A 435 16.80 14.29 -8.92
N HIS A 436 16.39 15.46 -9.41
CA HIS A 436 17.25 16.60 -9.68
C HIS A 436 16.47 17.89 -9.44
N GLY A 437 16.69 18.52 -8.29
CA GLY A 437 15.88 19.67 -7.86
C GLY A 437 14.40 19.30 -7.75
N GLN A 438 13.55 19.96 -8.53
CA GLN A 438 12.10 19.73 -8.58
C GLN A 438 11.69 18.64 -9.58
N LEU A 439 12.65 17.90 -10.14
CA LEU A 439 12.38 16.77 -11.02
C LEU A 439 12.43 15.45 -10.25
N ARG A 440 11.56 14.54 -10.65
CA ARG A 440 11.58 13.13 -10.26
C ARG A 440 11.65 12.26 -11.51
N PHE A 441 12.36 11.14 -11.39
CA PHE A 441 12.60 10.24 -12.50
C PHE A 441 12.00 8.86 -12.23
N THR A 442 11.29 8.35 -13.22
CA THR A 442 10.76 6.99 -13.25
C THR A 442 11.00 6.41 -14.64
N GLN A 443 10.89 5.09 -14.79
CA GLN A 443 11.14 4.46 -16.08
C GLN A 443 10.47 3.10 -16.19
N THR A 444 10.23 2.70 -17.43
CA THR A 444 9.91 1.32 -17.81
C THR A 444 11.07 0.77 -18.64
N GLU A 445 10.86 -0.33 -19.36
CA GLU A 445 11.87 -0.87 -20.27
C GLU A 445 12.03 -0.02 -21.53
N THR A 446 10.95 0.64 -21.97
CA THR A 446 10.88 1.34 -23.24
C THR A 446 10.71 2.84 -23.07
N THR A 447 10.49 3.32 -21.84
CA THR A 447 10.23 4.74 -21.57
C THR A 447 11.02 5.25 -20.36
N PHE A 448 11.33 6.54 -20.40
CA PHE A 448 11.88 7.28 -19.27
C PHE A 448 11.04 8.53 -19.02
N CYS A 449 10.67 8.76 -17.77
CA CYS A 449 9.81 9.88 -17.40
C CYS A 449 10.58 10.89 -16.55
N MET A 450 10.40 12.16 -16.89
CA MET A 450 10.87 13.31 -16.13
C MET A 450 9.64 14.06 -15.63
N ILE A 451 9.41 14.04 -14.32
CA ILE A 451 8.21 14.61 -13.73
C ILE A 451 8.61 15.87 -12.95
N SER A 452 8.19 17.04 -13.44
CA SER A 452 8.42 18.32 -12.78
C SER A 452 7.33 18.60 -11.76
N LEU A 453 7.72 18.84 -10.51
CA LEU A 453 6.82 19.21 -9.41
C LEU A 453 6.42 20.69 -9.45
N ILE A 454 7.07 21.48 -10.30
CA ILE A 454 6.75 22.89 -10.53
C ILE A 454 6.50 23.15 -12.01
N ARG A 455 5.68 24.16 -12.32
CA ARG A 455 5.40 24.55 -13.70
C ARG A 455 6.71 24.97 -14.37
N PRO A 456 7.08 24.36 -15.51
CA PRO A 456 8.15 24.87 -16.36
C PRO A 456 7.93 26.35 -16.71
N LYS A 457 9.01 27.11 -16.81
CA LYS A 457 8.98 28.55 -17.10
C LYS A 457 9.49 28.82 -18.51
N ASP A 458 9.07 29.96 -19.07
CA ASP A 458 9.54 30.47 -20.36
C ASP A 458 9.37 29.46 -21.52
N GLY A 459 8.29 28.66 -21.47
CA GLY A 459 8.01 27.61 -22.42
C GLY A 459 9.09 26.53 -22.52
N LYS A 460 9.85 26.27 -21.45
CA LYS A 460 10.98 25.33 -21.48
C LYS A 460 11.07 24.46 -20.24
N LEU A 461 11.29 23.16 -20.45
CA LEU A 461 11.85 22.27 -19.43
C LEU A 461 13.37 22.22 -19.60
N VAL A 462 14.09 22.42 -18.52
CA VAL A 462 15.55 22.36 -18.48
C VAL A 462 15.98 21.30 -17.49
N VAL A 463 16.77 20.34 -17.94
CA VAL A 463 17.36 19.28 -17.10
C VAL A 463 18.87 19.44 -17.11
N GLY A 464 19.41 19.90 -15.99
CA GLY A 464 20.85 20.13 -15.79
C GLY A 464 21.60 18.88 -15.34
N ARG A 465 21.27 17.74 -15.91
CA ARG A 465 21.91 16.45 -15.64
C ARG A 465 21.73 15.54 -16.85
N ASP A 466 22.68 14.66 -17.07
CA ASP A 466 22.57 13.59 -18.04
C ASP A 466 21.29 12.77 -17.81
N ILE A 467 20.66 12.37 -18.91
CA ILE A 467 19.46 11.53 -18.91
C ILE A 467 19.59 10.49 -20.03
N PRO A 468 18.87 9.36 -19.97
CA PRO A 468 19.00 8.28 -20.96
C PRO A 468 18.27 8.62 -22.28
N ILE A 469 18.67 9.68 -22.97
CA ILE A 469 18.09 10.13 -24.24
C ILE A 469 19.13 10.11 -25.37
N LEU A 470 18.74 9.66 -26.56
CA LEU A 470 19.56 9.77 -27.78
C LEU A 470 18.78 10.46 -28.91
N LYS A 471 19.52 10.90 -29.93
CA LYS A 471 18.95 11.44 -31.16
C LYS A 471 17.97 10.44 -31.79
N GLY A 472 16.74 10.89 -32.04
CA GLY A 472 15.65 10.08 -32.58
C GLY A 472 14.56 9.78 -31.55
N ASP A 473 14.88 9.85 -30.26
CA ASP A 473 13.88 9.72 -29.20
C ASP A 473 12.86 10.85 -29.23
N LYS A 474 11.67 10.53 -28.75
CA LYS A 474 10.53 11.44 -28.73
C LYS A 474 10.23 11.84 -27.30
N ILE A 475 10.02 13.13 -27.08
CA ILE A 475 9.56 13.65 -25.79
C ILE A 475 8.14 14.16 -25.96
N SER A 476 7.23 13.78 -25.07
CA SER A 476 5.86 14.31 -25.03
C SER A 476 5.51 14.78 -23.61
N LEU A 477 4.68 15.82 -23.50
CA LEU A 477 4.06 16.24 -22.23
C LEU A 477 2.71 15.55 -22.08
N LEU A 478 2.58 14.67 -21.09
CA LEU A 478 1.34 13.95 -20.82
C LEU A 478 0.27 14.92 -20.30
N GLY A 479 -0.94 14.83 -20.87
CA GLY A 479 -2.05 15.75 -20.59
C GLY A 479 -1.96 17.13 -21.28
N GLY A 480 -0.83 17.47 -21.90
CA GLY A 480 -0.59 18.81 -22.48
C GLY A 480 -1.22 19.08 -23.85
N GLY A 481 -1.83 18.09 -24.52
CA GLY A 481 -2.25 18.28 -25.90
C GLY A 481 -2.75 17.03 -26.59
N LYS A 482 -2.54 16.92 -27.90
CA LYS A 482 -2.76 15.65 -28.61
C LYS A 482 -1.82 14.61 -27.99
N ALA A 483 -2.37 13.47 -27.59
CA ALA A 483 -1.57 12.38 -27.06
C ALA A 483 -0.45 12.01 -28.05
N GLY A 484 0.80 11.96 -27.57
CA GLY A 484 1.97 11.66 -28.42
C GLY A 484 2.42 12.80 -29.33
N GLU A 485 2.06 14.06 -29.06
CA GLU A 485 2.66 15.21 -29.75
C GLU A 485 4.13 15.35 -29.32
N ASP A 486 5.03 15.17 -30.30
CA ASP A 486 6.48 15.23 -30.10
C ASP A 486 6.92 16.68 -29.86
N LEU A 487 7.53 16.93 -28.71
CA LEU A 487 8.18 18.18 -28.36
C LEU A 487 9.58 18.26 -28.95
N SER A 488 9.95 19.46 -29.38
CA SER A 488 11.31 19.73 -29.85
C SER A 488 12.26 19.80 -28.65
N TRP A 489 13.43 19.19 -28.78
CA TRP A 489 14.43 19.17 -27.72
C TRP A 489 15.84 19.20 -28.29
N ARG A 490 16.79 19.64 -27.46
CA ARG A 490 18.22 19.74 -27.81
C ARG A 490 19.07 19.54 -26.56
N ILE A 491 20.32 19.13 -26.77
CA ILE A 491 21.35 19.14 -25.73
C ILE A 491 22.19 20.40 -25.91
N GLU A 492 22.18 21.27 -24.91
CA GLU A 492 23.03 22.47 -24.83
C GLU A 492 24.29 22.15 -24.00
N ASP A 493 25.42 22.75 -24.36
CA ASP A 493 26.70 22.64 -23.65
C ASP A 493 27.19 21.20 -23.37
N GLY A 494 26.69 20.22 -24.11
CA GLY A 494 27.06 18.80 -24.02
C GLY A 494 26.35 17.98 -22.93
N GLU A 495 25.68 18.62 -21.96
CA GLU A 495 25.11 17.94 -20.78
C GLU A 495 23.66 18.33 -20.47
N LYS A 496 23.18 19.48 -20.97
CA LYS A 496 21.91 20.07 -20.54
C LYS A 496 20.80 19.79 -21.55
N LEU A 497 19.82 18.96 -21.18
CA LEU A 497 18.61 18.81 -21.98
C LEU A 497 17.75 20.07 -21.86
N VAL A 498 17.34 20.62 -23.00
CA VAL A 498 16.30 21.64 -23.10
C VAL A 498 15.18 21.14 -23.99
N VAL A 499 13.96 21.11 -23.45
CA VAL A 499 12.72 20.76 -24.17
C VAL A 499 11.91 22.02 -24.33
N ASP A 500 11.53 22.36 -25.56
CA ASP A 500 10.63 23.47 -25.84
C ASP A 500 9.18 22.99 -25.69
N VAL A 501 8.41 23.68 -24.86
CA VAL A 501 7.05 23.32 -24.45
C VAL A 501 6.12 24.52 -24.67
N PRO A 502 5.09 24.40 -25.53
CA PRO A 502 4.14 25.48 -25.71
C PRO A 502 3.44 25.86 -24.39
N GLU A 503 3.32 27.16 -24.08
CA GLU A 503 2.63 27.63 -22.87
C GLU A 503 1.19 27.09 -22.77
N LYS A 504 0.48 27.03 -23.91
CA LYS A 504 -0.86 26.43 -23.99
C LYS A 504 -0.92 24.95 -23.61
N ALA A 505 0.18 24.22 -23.74
CA ALA A 505 0.28 22.83 -23.31
C ALA A 505 0.54 22.73 -21.81
N LEU A 506 1.38 23.61 -21.28
CA LEU A 506 1.62 23.73 -19.84
C LEU A 506 0.34 24.11 -19.08
N ASP A 507 -0.49 24.99 -19.62
CA ASP A 507 -1.74 25.45 -19.00
C ASP A 507 -2.85 24.39 -18.91
N LYS A 508 -2.72 23.27 -19.64
CA LYS A 508 -3.68 22.15 -19.60
C LYS A 508 -3.38 21.14 -18.50
N VAL A 509 -2.18 21.22 -17.93
CA VAL A 509 -1.71 20.30 -16.90
C VAL A 509 -1.52 21.10 -15.61
N ASP A 510 -2.01 20.55 -14.52
CA ASP A 510 -1.86 21.12 -13.18
C ASP A 510 -1.23 20.10 -12.24
N LEU A 511 -0.85 20.53 -11.04
CA LEU A 511 -0.21 19.76 -9.96
C LEU A 511 1.24 19.33 -10.28
N ALA A 512 1.49 18.67 -11.41
CA ALA A 512 2.83 18.22 -11.86
C ALA A 512 2.88 18.02 -13.38
N TRP A 513 4.06 18.16 -14.01
CA TRP A 513 4.22 18.04 -15.46
C TRP A 513 5.11 16.84 -15.80
N ALA A 514 4.49 15.77 -16.30
CA ALA A 514 5.18 14.53 -16.68
C ALA A 514 5.59 14.55 -18.16
N PHE A 515 6.90 14.52 -18.39
CA PHE A 515 7.50 14.42 -19.72
C PHE A 515 7.95 13.00 -19.97
N LYS A 516 7.34 12.33 -20.95
CA LYS A 516 7.70 10.97 -21.34
C LYS A 516 8.69 11.01 -22.49
N VAL A 517 9.85 10.41 -22.28
CA VAL A 517 10.80 10.04 -23.32
C VAL A 517 10.45 8.63 -23.80
N GLU A 518 10.07 8.51 -25.06
CA GLU A 518 9.89 7.24 -25.74
C GLU A 518 11.15 6.94 -26.56
N TYR A 519 11.80 5.81 -26.24
CA TYR A 519 13.03 5.44 -26.91
C TYR A 519 12.73 5.06 -28.36
N ALA A 520 13.50 5.63 -29.30
CA ALA A 520 13.47 5.17 -30.68
C ALA A 520 14.00 3.74 -30.71
N LEU A 521 13.10 2.80 -30.98
CA LEU A 521 13.43 1.40 -31.17
C LEU A 521 14.33 1.20 -32.37
#